data_AF-A0A414PH75-F1
#
_entry.id   AF-A0A414PH75-F1
#
_cell.length_a   1.000
_cell.length_b   1.000
_cell.length_c   1.000
_cell.angle_alpha   90.00
_cell.angle_beta   90.00
_cell.angle_gamma   90.00
#
_symmetry.space_group_name_H-M   'P 1'
#
loop_
_entity.id
_entity.type
_entity.pdbx_description
1 polymer ?
#
loop_
_entity_poly.entity_id
_entity_poly.type
_entity_poly.pdbx_seq_one_letter_code
_entity_poly.pdbx_strand_id
1 'polypeptide(L)' 'KAVNGGFGMVCDGSERVDEILRSAMLWDVMGGVARRSWARNAHAMETSEEFNRTHAEGYHITMPYVADEELIDKYIK' A
#
# COMPACT_ATOMS: atom_id res chain seq x y z
N LYS A 1 6.43 17.20 15.44
CA LYS A 1 7.33 16.06 15.78
C LYS A 1 7.04 14.95 14.77
N ALA A 2 8.05 14.19 14.35
CA ALA A 2 7.91 13.13 13.33
C ALA A 2 8.47 11.80 13.87
N VAL A 3 7.96 10.69 13.33
CA VAL A 3 8.51 9.35 13.51
C VAL A 3 8.82 8.82 12.11
N ASN A 4 10.08 8.45 11.86
CA ASN A 4 10.57 7.96 10.59
C ASN A 4 11.42 6.71 10.81
N GLY A 5 11.37 5.79 9.86
CA GLY A 5 12.10 4.54 9.87
C GLY A 5 12.55 4.16 8.47
N GLY A 6 13.55 3.30 8.39
CA GLY A 6 14.07 2.73 7.15
C GLY A 6 14.91 1.49 7.48
N PHE A 7 15.27 0.75 6.45
CA PHE A 7 16.11 -0.44 6.60
C PHE A 7 17.25 -0.43 5.57
N GLY A 8 18.32 -1.16 5.88
CA GLY A 8 19.38 -1.50 4.94
C GLY A 8 19.41 -3.00 4.73
N MET A 9 19.73 -3.44 3.52
CA MET A 9 19.77 -4.84 3.16
C MET A 9 21.07 -5.16 2.43
N VAL A 10 21.74 -6.23 2.86
CA VAL A 10 23.00 -6.68 2.26
C VAL A 10 22.68 -7.65 1.14
N CYS A 11 23.05 -7.30 -0.08
CA CYS A 11 22.92 -8.14 -1.26
C CYS A 11 24.21 -8.96 -1.47
N ASP A 12 24.31 -10.12 -0.82
CA ASP A 12 25.50 -11.00 -0.88
C ASP A 12 25.48 -12.02 -2.03
N GLY A 13 24.40 -12.08 -2.81
CA GLY A 13 24.22 -12.99 -3.94
C GLY A 13 23.72 -14.39 -3.57
N SER A 14 23.40 -14.65 -2.30
CA SER A 14 22.81 -15.93 -1.89
C SER A 14 21.32 -16.02 -2.27
N GLU A 15 20.84 -17.25 -2.54
CA GLU A 15 19.42 -17.51 -2.81
C GLU A 15 18.53 -17.05 -1.65
N ARG A 16 18.98 -17.26 -0.40
CA ARG A 16 18.30 -16.78 0.80
C ARG A 16 18.05 -15.28 0.75
N VAL A 17 19.03 -14.49 0.33
CA VAL A 17 18.89 -13.04 0.24
C VAL A 17 17.97 -12.65 -0.90
N ASP A 18 17.98 -13.36 -2.03
CA ASP A 18 17.02 -13.13 -3.12
C ASP A 18 15.56 -13.36 -2.67
N GLU A 19 15.31 -14.41 -1.89
CA GLU A 19 13.99 -14.68 -1.31
C GLU A 19 13.53 -13.57 -0.36
N ILE A 20 14.41 -13.13 0.54
CA ILE A 20 14.13 -12.04 1.48
C ILE A 20 13.85 -10.73 0.72
N LEU A 21 14.70 -10.40 -0.26
CA LEU A 21 14.59 -9.19 -1.08
C LEU A 21 13.22 -9.11 -1.77
N ARG A 22 12.75 -10.21 -2.36
CA ARG A 22 11.46 -10.27 -3.07
C ARG A 22 10.28 -9.91 -2.17
N SER A 23 10.30 -10.32 -0.90
CA SER A 23 9.24 -10.00 0.06
C SER A 23 9.42 -8.60 0.67
N ALA A 24 10.63 -8.28 1.14
CA ALA A 24 10.91 -7.05 1.88
C ALA A 24 10.58 -5.79 1.06
N MET A 25 10.95 -5.78 -0.24
CA MET A 25 10.67 -4.64 -1.12
C MET A 25 9.18 -4.38 -1.31
N LEU A 26 8.38 -5.44 -1.46
CA LEU A 26 6.94 -5.31 -1.60
C LEU A 26 6.32 -4.69 -0.34
N TRP A 27 6.72 -5.16 0.84
CA TRP A 27 6.20 -4.62 2.10
C TRP A 27 6.61 -3.17 2.35
N ASP A 28 7.87 -2.80 2.09
CA ASP A 28 8.37 -1.43 2.31
C ASP A 28 7.63 -0.40 1.44
N VAL A 29 7.40 -0.74 0.17
CA VAL A 29 6.72 0.15 -0.78
C VAL A 29 5.20 0.09 -0.59
N MET A 30 4.62 -1.09 -0.70
CA MET A 30 3.17 -1.24 -0.77
C MET A 30 2.49 -0.97 0.56
N GLY A 31 3.17 -1.13 1.70
CA GLY A 31 2.64 -0.69 3.00
C GLY A 31 2.37 0.82 3.03
N GLY A 32 3.29 1.61 2.46
CA GLY A 32 3.12 3.07 2.31
C GLY A 32 2.02 3.44 1.32
N VAL A 33 1.98 2.76 0.17
CA VAL A 33 0.95 2.97 -0.86
C VAL A 33 -0.44 2.62 -0.30
N ALA A 34 -0.59 1.48 0.37
CA ALA A 34 -1.84 1.05 0.99
C ALA A 34 -2.36 2.09 2.01
N ARG A 35 -1.48 2.61 2.88
CA ARG A 35 -1.87 3.65 3.84
C ARG A 35 -2.30 4.95 3.16
N ARG A 36 -1.63 5.36 2.07
CA ARG A 36 -2.00 6.55 1.28
C ARG A 36 -3.30 6.34 0.51
N SER A 37 -3.50 5.14 -0.03
CA SER A 37 -4.76 4.71 -0.64
C SER A 37 -5.88 4.85 0.37
N TRP A 38 -5.75 4.28 1.57
CA TRP A 38 -6.73 4.40 2.64
C TRP A 38 -7.02 5.85 3.08
N ALA A 39 -6.03 6.72 2.98
CA ALA A 39 -6.19 8.17 3.19
C ALA A 39 -6.85 8.91 2.01
N ARG A 40 -7.37 8.18 1.01
CA ARG A 40 -8.05 8.65 -0.20
C ARG A 40 -7.17 9.42 -1.17
N ASN A 41 -5.89 9.05 -1.28
CA ASN A 41 -5.04 9.57 -2.34
C ASN A 41 -5.33 8.83 -3.66
N ALA A 42 -5.79 9.55 -4.69
CA ALA A 42 -6.25 8.97 -5.96
C ALA A 42 -5.22 8.05 -6.63
N HIS A 43 -3.98 8.51 -6.83
CA HIS A 43 -2.95 7.70 -7.47
C HIS A 43 -2.52 6.48 -6.63
N ALA A 44 -2.53 6.60 -5.31
CA ALA A 44 -2.28 5.45 -4.43
C ALA A 44 -3.43 4.44 -4.50
N MET A 45 -4.67 4.90 -4.67
CA MET A 45 -5.83 4.02 -4.88
C MET A 45 -5.71 3.28 -6.21
N GLU A 46 -5.43 3.98 -7.32
CA GLU A 46 -5.17 3.38 -8.64
C GLU A 46 -4.04 2.33 -8.56
N THR A 47 -2.92 2.68 -7.92
CA THR A 47 -1.78 1.76 -7.75
C THR A 47 -2.14 0.54 -6.91
N SER A 48 -2.94 0.71 -5.84
CA SER A 48 -3.36 -0.40 -4.98
C SER A 48 -4.34 -1.35 -5.69
N GLU A 49 -5.23 -0.80 -6.51
CA GLU A 49 -6.15 -1.58 -7.34
C GLU A 49 -5.39 -2.43 -8.37
N GLU A 50 -4.43 -1.83 -9.07
CA GLU A 50 -3.55 -2.54 -9.99
C GLU A 50 -2.76 -3.66 -9.30
N PHE A 51 -2.20 -3.35 -8.13
CA PHE A 51 -1.44 -4.30 -7.33
C PHE A 51 -2.30 -5.50 -6.93
N ASN A 52 -3.52 -5.26 -6.44
CA ASN A 52 -4.46 -6.32 -6.09
C ASN A 52 -4.81 -7.21 -7.28
N ARG A 53 -4.94 -6.64 -8.49
CA ARG A 53 -5.25 -7.41 -9.70
C ARG A 53 -4.06 -8.29 -10.14
N THR A 54 -2.85 -7.75 -10.06
CA THR A 54 -1.64 -8.42 -10.55
C THR A 54 -1.02 -9.38 -9.54
N HIS A 55 -1.34 -9.25 -8.25
CA HIS A 55 -0.75 -10.03 -7.14
C HIS A 55 -1.81 -10.77 -6.28
N ALA A 56 -2.97 -11.06 -6.88
CA ALA A 56 -4.14 -11.62 -6.18
C ALA A 56 -3.91 -12.96 -5.46
N GLU A 57 -2.91 -13.74 -5.87
CA GLU A 57 -2.64 -15.07 -5.29
C GLU A 57 -1.99 -15.01 -3.89
N GLY A 58 -1.39 -13.89 -3.51
CA GLY A 58 -0.65 -13.79 -2.24
C GLY A 58 -0.83 -12.48 -1.49
N TYR A 59 -1.41 -11.45 -2.11
CA TYR A 59 -1.54 -10.14 -1.52
C TYR A 59 -2.93 -9.55 -1.73
N HIS A 60 -3.36 -8.75 -0.76
CA HIS A 60 -4.58 -7.98 -0.86
C HIS A 60 -4.49 -6.71 0.00
N ILE A 61 -4.65 -5.56 -0.65
CA ILE A 61 -4.76 -4.24 -0.04
C ILE A 61 -6.24 -3.87 0.06
N THR A 62 -6.71 -3.53 1.25
CA THR A 62 -8.08 -3.03 1.43
C THR A 62 -8.26 -1.67 0.77
N MET A 63 -9.22 -1.58 -0.15
CA MET A 63 -9.55 -0.35 -0.86
C MET A 63 -10.58 0.47 -0.08
N PRO A 64 -10.41 1.81 0.04
CA PRO A 64 -11.42 2.65 0.66
C PRO A 64 -12.62 2.84 -0.27
N TYR A 65 -13.82 2.77 0.30
CA TYR A 65 -15.04 3.23 -0.35
C TYR A 65 -15.29 4.66 0.11
N VAL A 66 -15.17 5.62 -0.82
CA VAL A 66 -15.37 7.04 -0.51
C VAL A 66 -16.86 7.30 -0.37
N ALA A 67 -17.26 7.90 0.76
CA ALA A 67 -18.63 8.26 1.02
C ALA A 67 -19.10 9.38 0.06
N ASP A 68 -20.39 9.34 -0.27
CA ASP A 68 -21.04 10.35 -1.10
C ASP A 68 -21.19 11.68 -0.32
N GLU A 69 -20.60 12.75 -0.86
CA GLU A 69 -20.64 14.08 -0.26
C GLU A 69 -22.06 14.68 -0.27
N GLU A 70 -22.88 14.37 -1.28
CA GLU A 70 -24.26 14.87 -1.35
C GLU A 70 -25.12 14.29 -0.22
N LEU A 71 -24.92 13.00 0.10
CA LEU A 71 -25.60 12.36 1.22
C LEU A 71 -25.16 12.96 2.56
N ILE A 72 -23.86 13.22 2.73
CA ILE A 72 -23.32 13.86 3.94
C ILE A 72 -23.94 15.24 4.13
N ASP A 73 -23.92 16.06 3.07
CA ASP A 73 -24.45 17.42 3.10
C ASP A 73 -25.96 17.46 3.37
N LYS A 74 -26.72 16.48 2.86
CA LYS A 74 -28.17 16.38 3.07
C LYS A 74 -28.57 16.08 4.53
N TYR A 75 -27.75 15.34 5.27
CA TYR A 75 -28.13 14.84 6.61
C TYR A 75 -27.36 15.47 7.77
N ILE A 76 -26.19 16.10 7.52
CA ILE A 76 -25.36 16.70 8.57
C ILE A 76 -25.48 18.24 8.62
N LYS A 77 -25.85 18.90 7.52
CA LYS A 77 -26.21 20.32 7.51
C LYS A 77 -27.72 20.50 7.72
#